data_AF-A0A3Q3AWI8-F1
#
_entry.id   AF-A0A3Q3AWI8-F1
#
_cell.length_a   1.000
_cell.length_b   1.000
_cell.length_c   1.000
_cell.angle_alpha   90.00
_cell.angle_beta   90.00
_cell.angle_gamma   90.00
#
_symmetry.space_group_name_H-M   'P 1'
#
loop_
_entity.id
_entity.type
_entity.pdbx_description
1 polymer ?
#
loop_
_entity_poly.entity_id
_entity_poly.type
_entity_poly.pdbx_seq_one_letter_code
_entity_poly.pdbx_strand_id
1 'polypeptide(L)'
;MGLTLLLMLFCGSVVFGSWYDHVSGWWKKKQTYPKLHYMFYEDLSEDTGREIDKLCSFLGLSISPELKEKVLSGVQFDNMKKNQMANYSTLSVMDMKISPFMRKGKVGDWKNHFTVAQNEAFDEDYKEKMKDPTLHFRNEI
;
A
#
# COMPACT_ATOMS: atom_id res chain seq x y z
N MET A 1 18.59 -5.10 -15.29
CA MET A 1 17.47 -5.67 -14.51
C MET A 1 16.34 -4.69 -14.22
N GLY A 2 16.57 -3.38 -14.04
CA GLY A 2 15.50 -2.42 -13.69
C GLY A 2 14.43 -2.17 -14.76
N LEU A 3 14.80 -2.00 -16.04
CA LEU A 3 13.82 -1.74 -17.12
C LEU A 3 12.83 -2.90 -17.34
N THR A 4 13.30 -4.15 -17.24
CA THR A 4 12.49 -5.34 -17.49
C THR A 4 11.38 -5.50 -16.44
N LEU A 5 11.67 -5.22 -15.17
CA LEU A 5 10.68 -5.31 -14.10
C LEU A 5 9.60 -4.22 -14.24
N LEU A 6 10.00 -3.01 -14.62
CA LEU A 6 9.07 -1.92 -14.86
C LEU A 6 8.12 -2.23 -16.03
N LEU A 7 8.66 -2.77 -17.13
CA LEU A 7 7.85 -3.23 -18.27
C LEU A 7 6.90 -4.39 -17.90
N MET A 8 7.34 -5.33 -17.06
CA MET A 8 6.48 -6.39 -16.56
C MET A 8 5.33 -5.84 -15.70
N LEU A 9 5.59 -4.82 -14.88
CA LEU A 9 4.54 -4.14 -14.10
C LEU A 9 3.52 -3.46 -15.01
N PHE A 10 3.96 -2.70 -16.02
CA PHE A 10 3.08 -2.05 -17.00
C PHE A 10 2.19 -3.04 -17.75
N CYS A 11 2.76 -4.16 -18.18
CA CYS A 11 2.03 -5.16 -18.96
C CYS A 11 1.17 -6.09 -18.10
N GLY A 12 1.19 -5.94 -16.77
CA GLY A 12 0.52 -6.87 -15.85
C GLY A 12 1.14 -8.28 -15.86
N SER A 13 2.35 -8.44 -16.39
CA SER A 13 3.10 -9.70 -16.44
C SER A 13 3.82 -9.98 -15.11
N VAL A 14 3.11 -9.75 -14.01
CA VAL A 14 3.56 -9.98 -12.63
C VAL A 14 2.54 -10.85 -11.90
N VAL A 15 2.95 -11.40 -10.76
CA VAL A 15 2.05 -12.17 -9.89
C VAL A 15 0.84 -11.30 -9.54
N PHE A 16 -0.37 -11.86 -9.69
CA PHE A 16 -1.69 -11.20 -9.55
C PHE A 16 -2.14 -10.27 -10.69
N GLY A 17 -1.35 -10.12 -11.76
CA GLY A 17 -1.78 -9.43 -12.97
C GLY A 17 -1.64 -7.90 -12.94
N SER A 18 -2.51 -7.22 -13.68
CA SER A 18 -2.54 -5.75 -13.83
C SER A 18 -2.92 -5.05 -12.52
N TRP A 19 -2.02 -4.18 -12.03
CA TRP A 19 -2.30 -3.35 -10.86
C TRP A 19 -3.50 -2.43 -11.08
N TYR A 20 -3.61 -1.82 -12.27
CA TYR A 20 -4.70 -0.92 -12.64
C TYR A 20 -6.08 -1.58 -12.54
N ASP A 21 -6.19 -2.80 -13.07
CA ASP A 21 -7.44 -3.57 -13.04
C ASP A 21 -7.78 -4.01 -11.62
N HIS A 22 -6.77 -4.39 -10.84
CA HIS A 22 -6.96 -4.81 -9.46
C HIS A 22 -7.53 -3.67 -8.61
N VAL A 23 -6.88 -2.50 -8.59
CA VAL A 23 -7.33 -1.38 -7.75
C VAL A 23 -8.64 -0.78 -8.23
N SER A 24 -8.81 -0.62 -9.55
CA SER A 24 -10.04 -0.07 -10.14
C SER A 24 -11.22 -1.02 -9.98
N GLY A 25 -10.99 -2.33 -10.09
CA GLY A 25 -12.01 -3.36 -9.87
C GLY A 25 -12.53 -3.34 -8.44
N TRP A 26 -11.64 -3.29 -7.45
CA TRP A 26 -12.03 -3.18 -6.04
C TRP A 26 -12.67 -1.84 -5.71
N TRP A 27 -12.21 -0.75 -6.30
CA TRP A 27 -12.83 0.57 -6.14
C TRP A 27 -14.28 0.57 -6.63
N LYS A 28 -14.55 0.04 -7.82
CA LYS A 28 -15.92 -0.11 -8.34
C LYS A 28 -16.75 -1.02 -7.44
N LYS A 29 -16.18 -2.12 -6.97
CA LYS A 29 -16.88 -3.06 -6.08
C LYS A 29 -17.31 -2.39 -4.79
N LYS A 30 -16.47 -1.55 -4.19
CA LYS A 30 -16.79 -0.83 -2.93
C LYS A 30 -18.09 -0.03 -3.02
N GLN A 31 -18.38 0.56 -4.19
CA GLN A 31 -19.58 1.39 -4.39
C GLN A 31 -20.87 0.57 -4.31
N THR A 32 -20.78 -0.73 -4.57
CA THR A 32 -21.93 -1.65 -4.60
C THR A 32 -21.95 -2.62 -3.42
N TYR A 33 -20.86 -2.74 -2.67
CA TYR A 33 -20.72 -3.74 -1.63
C TYR A 33 -20.35 -3.11 -0.28
N PRO A 34 -21.34 -2.87 0.61
CA PRO A 34 -21.14 -2.12 1.85
C PRO A 34 -20.26 -2.85 2.87
N LYS A 35 -20.00 -4.16 2.69
CA LYS A 35 -19.08 -4.95 3.52
C LYS A 35 -17.63 -4.90 3.02
N LEU A 36 -17.29 -3.91 2.20
CA LEU A 36 -15.93 -3.64 1.75
C LEU A 36 -15.45 -2.32 2.30
N HIS A 37 -14.33 -2.35 3.03
CA HIS A 37 -13.61 -1.16 3.44
C HIS A 37 -12.40 -0.97 2.53
N TYR A 38 -12.38 0.11 1.78
CA TYR A 38 -11.28 0.46 0.88
C TYR A 38 -10.42 1.53 1.55
N MET A 39 -9.12 1.28 1.68
CA MET A 39 -8.16 2.17 2.32
C MET A 39 -6.98 2.45 1.42
N PHE A 40 -6.34 3.60 1.63
CA PHE A 40 -5.10 3.98 0.98
C PHE A 40 -3.94 3.82 1.97
N TYR A 41 -2.82 3.31 1.48
CA TYR A 41 -1.60 3.21 2.28
C TYR A 41 -1.10 4.61 2.70
N GLU A 42 -1.33 5.60 1.83
CA GLU A 42 -0.93 6.97 2.05
C GLU A 42 -1.70 7.61 3.21
N ASP A 43 -3.02 7.33 3.30
CA ASP A 43 -3.83 7.81 4.41
C ASP A 43 -3.38 7.20 5.75
N LEU A 44 -3.00 5.91 5.74
CA LEU A 44 -2.44 5.21 6.91
C LEU A 44 -1.10 5.81 7.36
N SER A 45 -0.25 6.17 6.39
CA SER A 45 1.05 6.77 6.67
C SER A 45 0.93 8.24 7.13
N GLU A 46 -0.09 8.97 6.68
CA GLU A 46 -0.33 10.36 7.08
C GLU A 46 -0.98 10.45 8.48
N ASP A 47 -2.01 9.65 8.74
CA ASP A 47 -2.71 9.63 10.02
C ASP A 47 -3.26 8.24 10.33
N THR A 48 -2.41 7.41 10.92
CA THR A 48 -2.77 6.05 11.34
C THR A 48 -3.94 6.04 12.33
N GLY A 49 -4.06 7.05 13.19
CA GLY A 49 -5.10 7.12 14.21
C GLY A 49 -6.48 7.31 13.61
N ARG A 50 -6.59 8.21 12.63
CA ARG A 50 -7.81 8.43 11.85
C ARG A 50 -8.21 7.19 11.07
N GLU A 51 -7.25 6.49 10.46
CA GLU A 51 -7.54 5.28 9.71
C GLU A 51 -7.98 4.11 10.61
N ILE A 52 -7.44 4.01 11.83
CA ILE A 52 -7.94 3.08 12.85
C ILE A 52 -9.39 3.41 13.23
N ASP A 53 -9.74 4.69 13.42
CA ASP A 53 -11.12 5.08 13.76
C ASP A 53 -12.11 4.71 12.64
N LYS A 54 -11.72 4.93 11.37
CA LYS A 54 -12.51 4.52 10.21
C LYS A 54 -12.72 3.01 10.18
N LEU A 55 -11.66 2.24 10.43
CA LEU A 55 -11.74 0.78 10.46
C LEU A 55 -12.63 0.29 11.61
N CYS A 56 -12.49 0.86 12.81
CA CYS A 56 -13.36 0.55 13.95
C CYS A 56 -14.82 0.85 13.64
N SER A 57 -15.10 2.01 13.05
CA SER A 57 -16.46 2.40 12.63
C SER A 57 -17.04 1.42 11.61
N PHE A 58 -16.23 1.01 10.62
CA PHE A 58 -16.63 0.01 9.63
C PHE A 58 -16.93 -1.36 10.26
N LEU A 59 -16.15 -1.78 11.24
CA LEU A 59 -16.34 -3.04 11.96
C LEU A 59 -17.43 -2.98 13.04
N GLY A 60 -18.00 -1.80 13.32
CA GLY A 60 -18.96 -1.60 14.41
C GLY A 60 -18.33 -1.74 15.81
N LEU A 61 -17.05 -1.44 15.95
CA LEU A 61 -16.29 -1.54 17.19
C LEU A 61 -16.19 -0.18 17.89
N SER A 62 -16.43 -0.17 19.20
CA SER A 62 -16.09 0.94 20.08
C SER A 62 -14.86 0.55 20.91
N ILE A 63 -13.77 1.29 20.76
CA ILE A 63 -12.51 1.02 21.47
C ILE A 63 -12.21 2.14 22.47
N SER A 64 -11.59 1.80 23.59
CA SER A 64 -11.15 2.78 24.57
C SER A 64 -9.92 3.55 24.05
N PRO A 65 -9.67 4.78 24.54
CA PRO A 65 -8.46 5.53 24.20
C PRO A 65 -7.16 4.75 24.47
N GLU A 66 -7.13 3.98 25.56
CA GLU A 66 -5.96 3.17 25.95
C GLU A 66 -5.73 2.02 24.97
N LEU A 67 -6.79 1.36 24.50
CA LEU A 67 -6.69 0.31 23.50
C LEU A 67 -6.25 0.90 22.15
N LYS A 68 -6.78 2.06 21.76
CA LYS A 68 -6.37 2.76 20.55
C LYS A 68 -4.89 3.10 20.58
N GLU A 69 -4.40 3.65 21.69
CA GLU A 69 -2.99 3.98 21.88
C GLU A 69 -2.08 2.73 21.81
N LYS A 70 -2.52 1.63 22.42
CA LYS A 70 -1.80 0.34 22.34
C LYS A 70 -1.69 -0.17 20.91
N VAL A 71 -2.78 -0.10 20.13
CA VAL A 71 -2.77 -0.51 18.72
C VAL A 71 -1.88 0.42 17.92
N LEU A 72 -2.04 1.74 18.08
CA LEU A 72 -1.23 2.76 17.40
C LEU A 72 0.26 2.54 17.61
N SER A 73 0.68 2.30 18.84
CA SER A 73 2.08 1.98 19.17
C SER A 73 2.51 0.67 18.52
N GLY A 74 1.71 -0.39 18.61
CA GLY A 74 2.05 -1.70 18.06
C GLY A 74 2.21 -1.74 16.54
N VAL A 75 1.43 -0.95 15.81
CA VAL A 75 1.44 -0.91 14.33
C VAL A 75 2.41 0.10 13.74
N GLN A 76 3.17 0.83 14.57
CA GLN A 76 4.27 1.66 14.08
C GLN A 76 5.29 0.82 13.32
N PHE A 77 5.80 1.35 12.20
CA PHE A 77 6.71 0.62 11.32
C PHE A 77 7.93 0.04 12.06
N ASP A 78 8.59 0.83 12.90
CA ASP A 78 9.77 0.38 13.64
C ASP A 78 9.46 -0.72 14.67
N ASN A 79 8.24 -0.72 15.22
CA ASN A 79 7.78 -1.76 16.14
C ASN A 79 7.43 -3.03 15.36
N MET A 80 6.71 -2.92 14.26
CA MET A 80 6.40 -4.06 13.38
C MET A 80 7.68 -4.68 12.78
N LYS A 81 8.68 -3.87 12.43
CA LYS A 81 9.97 -4.33 11.90
C LYS A 81 10.75 -5.18 12.90
N LYS A 82 10.62 -4.91 14.20
CA LYS A 82 11.25 -5.70 15.27
C LYS A 82 10.40 -6.91 15.69
N ASN A 83 9.11 -6.91 15.39
CA ASN A 83 8.19 -7.99 15.76
C ASN A 83 8.34 -9.20 14.82
N GLN A 84 8.86 -10.31 15.35
CA GLN A 84 9.05 -11.57 14.60
C GLN A 84 7.75 -12.18 14.06
N MET A 85 6.60 -11.86 14.66
CA MET A 85 5.29 -12.30 14.16
C MET A 85 4.82 -11.52 12.93
N ALA A 86 5.41 -10.35 12.65
CA ALA A 86 4.98 -9.45 11.59
C ALA A 86 6.06 -9.22 10.52
N ASN A 87 7.34 -9.34 10.86
CA ASN A 87 8.46 -8.98 9.99
C ASN A 87 8.93 -10.12 9.06
N TYR A 88 8.29 -11.29 9.12
CA TYR A 88 8.57 -12.47 8.31
C TYR A 88 9.99 -13.06 8.47
N SER A 89 10.75 -12.67 9.51
CA SER A 89 12.14 -13.12 9.68
C SER A 89 12.29 -14.63 9.93
N THR A 90 11.19 -15.32 10.22
CA THR A 90 11.15 -16.78 10.45
C THR A 90 10.85 -17.58 9.19
N LEU A 91 10.49 -16.95 8.06
CA LEU A 91 10.24 -17.64 6.80
C LEU A 91 11.54 -17.88 6.03
N SER A 92 11.90 -19.15 5.86
CA SER A 92 13.11 -19.55 5.13
C SER A 92 13.07 -19.28 3.62
N VAL A 93 11.88 -19.06 3.05
CA VAL A 93 11.69 -18.75 1.62
C VAL A 93 12.07 -17.31 1.25
N MET A 94 12.33 -16.44 2.23
CA MET A 94 12.69 -15.04 2.01
C MET A 94 14.12 -14.76 2.52
N ASP A 95 15.01 -14.32 1.63
CA ASP A 95 16.37 -13.92 2.03
C ASP A 95 16.39 -12.46 2.52
N MET A 96 16.24 -12.31 3.83
CA MET A 96 16.24 -11.01 4.50
C MET A 96 17.61 -10.29 4.46
N LYS A 97 18.70 -10.96 4.06
CA LYS A 97 20.01 -10.33 3.90
C LYS A 97 20.10 -9.53 2.60
N ILE A 98 19.35 -9.93 1.56
CA ILE A 98 19.25 -9.20 0.29
C ILE A 98 18.32 -7.99 0.47
N SER A 99 17.11 -8.25 0.98
CA SER A 99 16.16 -7.19 1.31
C SER A 99 15.26 -7.66 2.45
N PRO A 100 15.21 -6.94 3.58
CA PRO A 100 14.24 -7.26 4.62
C PRO A 100 12.82 -7.01 4.12
N PHE A 101 11.87 -7.82 4.58
CA PHE A 101 10.44 -7.67 4.26
C PHE A 101 9.92 -6.28 4.67
N MET A 102 10.18 -5.89 5.92
CA MET A 102 9.94 -4.53 6.43
C MET A 102 11.07 -3.60 6.00
N ARG A 103 11.03 -3.16 4.74
CA ARG A 103 12.13 -2.42 4.07
C ARG A 103 12.29 -0.97 4.54
N LYS A 104 11.41 -0.07 4.08
CA LYS A 104 11.45 1.38 4.40
C LYS A 104 10.17 1.92 5.05
N GLY A 105 8.98 1.43 4.66
CA GLY A 105 7.70 1.85 5.24
C GLY A 105 7.38 3.33 5.03
N LYS A 106 7.65 3.87 3.83
CA LYS A 106 7.45 5.29 3.51
C LYS A 106 6.84 5.46 2.13
N VAL A 107 5.99 6.47 1.99
CA VAL A 107 5.50 6.96 0.70
C VAL A 107 6.59 7.76 0.00
N GLY A 108 6.61 7.72 -1.34
CA GLY A 108 7.54 8.53 -2.15
C GLY A 108 8.90 7.89 -2.44
N ASP A 109 9.17 6.65 -2.00
CA ASP A 109 10.47 6.01 -2.27
C ASP A 109 10.71 5.78 -3.78
N TRP A 110 9.67 5.80 -4.61
CA TRP A 110 9.78 5.73 -6.07
C TRP A 110 10.74 6.77 -6.65
N LYS A 111 10.84 7.96 -6.04
CA LYS A 111 11.75 9.05 -6.43
C LYS A 111 13.23 8.64 -6.38
N ASN A 112 13.56 7.62 -5.60
CA ASN A 112 14.93 7.08 -5.49
C ASN A 112 15.24 5.99 -6.54
N HIS A 113 14.24 5.54 -7.31
CA HIS A 113 14.38 4.42 -8.25
C HIS A 113 14.08 4.78 -9.70
N PHE A 114 13.15 5.69 -9.94
CA PHE A 114 12.74 6.07 -11.29
C PHE A 114 13.70 7.13 -11.86
N THR A 115 14.17 6.90 -13.09
CA THR A 115 14.70 8.00 -13.90
C THR A 115 13.56 8.91 -14.38
N VAL A 116 13.89 10.14 -14.80
CA VAL A 116 12.90 11.08 -15.35
C VAL A 116 12.10 10.44 -16.50
N ALA A 117 12.80 9.84 -17.48
CA ALA A 117 12.16 9.20 -18.62
C ALA A 117 11.27 7.99 -18.23
N GLN A 118 11.66 7.23 -17.20
CA GLN A 118 10.82 6.13 -16.69
C GLN A 118 9.56 6.67 -16.00
N ASN A 119 9.67 7.79 -15.28
CA ASN A 119 8.53 8.41 -14.63
C ASN A 119 7.57 9.01 -15.65
N GLU A 120 8.05 9.71 -16.66
CA GLU A 120 7.22 10.27 -17.73
C GLU A 120 6.43 9.17 -18.46
N ALA A 121 7.09 8.07 -18.82
CA ALA A 121 6.43 6.92 -19.44
C ALA A 121 5.40 6.26 -18.50
N PHE A 122 5.69 6.17 -17.19
CA PHE A 122 4.74 5.66 -16.21
C PHE A 122 3.52 6.58 -16.08
N ASP A 123 3.72 7.89 -16.00
CA ASP A 123 2.66 8.88 -15.83
C ASP A 123 1.72 8.92 -17.04
N GLU A 124 2.24 8.73 -18.26
CA GLU A 124 1.43 8.59 -19.48
C GLU A 124 0.55 7.33 -19.44
N ASP A 125 1.13 6.16 -19.18
CA ASP A 125 0.38 4.90 -19.06
C ASP A 125 -0.64 4.96 -17.91
N TYR A 126 -0.26 5.52 -16.76
CA TYR A 126 -1.15 5.71 -15.62
C TYR A 126 -2.37 6.57 -15.98
N LYS A 127 -2.17 7.71 -16.68
CA LYS A 127 -3.29 8.57 -17.12
C LYS A 127 -4.22 7.85 -18.09
N GLU A 128 -3.69 6.99 -18.96
CA GLU A 128 -4.50 6.21 -19.88
C GLU A 128 -5.29 5.10 -19.19
N LYS A 129 -4.76 4.49 -18.14
CA LYS A 129 -5.41 3.36 -17.45
C LYS A 129 -6.32 3.79 -16.31
N MET A 130 -5.95 4.83 -15.57
CA MET A 130 -6.65 5.31 -14.37
C MET A 130 -7.56 6.50 -14.69
N LYS A 131 -8.66 6.22 -15.41
CA LYS A 131 -9.58 7.26 -15.91
C LYS A 131 -10.71 7.65 -14.93
N ASP A 132 -10.91 6.90 -13.85
CA ASP A 132 -11.98 7.20 -12.88
C ASP A 132 -11.55 8.39 -12.01
N PRO A 133 -12.20 9.57 -12.14
CA PRO A 133 -11.79 10.77 -11.40
C PRO A 133 -12.05 10.66 -9.90
N THR A 134 -12.85 9.67 -9.46
CA THR A 134 -13.13 9.45 -8.04
C THR A 134 -12.05 8.60 -7.36
N LEU A 135 -11.23 7.87 -8.12
CA LEU A 135 -10.12 7.07 -7.61
C LEU A 135 -8.80 7.81 -7.81
N HIS A 136 -8.32 8.45 -6.74
CA HIS A 136 -7.07 9.21 -6.77
C HIS A 136 -6.06 8.63 -5.78
N PHE A 137 -4.89 8.24 -6.28
CA PHE A 137 -3.75 7.82 -5.48
C PHE A 137 -2.79 8.98 -5.29
N ARG A 138 -2.29 9.16 -4.07
CA ARG A 138 -1.22 10.10 -3.76
C ARG A 138 0.12 9.37 -3.95
N ASN A 139 1.12 10.05 -4.50
CA ASN A 139 2.47 9.50 -4.65
C ASN A 139 3.48 10.16 -3.69
N GLU A 140 3.00 11.07 -2.84
CA GLU A 140 3.71 11.79 -1.78
C GLU A 140 2.74 12.16 -0.64
N ILE A 141 3.31 12.39 0.55
CA ILE A 141 2.64 12.89 1.76
C ILE A 141 3.47 14.07 2.26
#